data_AF-A0A6C0JQI2-F1
#
_entry.id   AF-A0A6C0JQI2-F1
#
_cell.length_a   1.000
_cell.length_b   1.000
_cell.length_c   1.000
_cell.angle_alpha   90.00
_cell.angle_beta   90.00
_cell.angle_gamma   90.00
#
_symmetry.space_group_name_H-M   'P 1'
#
loop_
_entity.id
_entity.type
_entity.pdbx_description
1 polymer ?
#
loop_
_entity_poly.entity_id
_entity_poly.type
_entity_poly.pdbx_seq_one_letter_code
_entity_poly.pdbx_strand_id
1 'polypeptide(L)'
;MLSDSESDTESEFSNSICDETNILSENQESESDDEIIIHDGIYLDSDEDDDDEFDEEYNEIYQNDSEHMYSEKQDGEYYIGISKYIRRYDTILLVNSVSINAFFRFSFNRIYNYLSKYSILQMQNAKVHIMKLNVLSDGTYSVILKTHWLRLIQRHWKKVFKERAMIIKKRCSIINILSREIHGSYMVGLNSLPTINGMLNSYSI
;
A
#
# COMPACT_ATOMS: atom_id res chain seq x y z
N MET A 1 6.88 67.10 41.29
CA MET A 1 6.26 67.86 40.18
C MET A 1 6.77 67.22 38.90
N LEU A 2 5.97 66.35 38.30
CA LEU A 2 5.12 66.61 37.11
C LEU A 2 6.00 66.95 35.89
N SER A 3 5.95 66.26 34.75
CA SER A 3 4.93 65.35 34.20
C SER A 3 5.45 64.62 32.95
N ASP A 4 4.83 63.47 32.71
CA ASP A 4 4.77 62.53 31.57
C ASP A 4 5.08 63.02 30.14
N SER A 5 5.65 62.09 29.36
CA SER A 5 5.20 61.79 27.99
C SER A 5 5.59 60.36 27.57
N GLU A 6 4.56 59.52 27.40
CA GLU A 6 4.57 58.24 26.70
C GLU A 6 4.80 58.45 25.18
N SER A 7 5.46 57.50 24.53
CA SER A 7 5.12 57.15 23.14
C SER A 7 5.50 55.70 22.85
N ASP A 8 4.47 54.85 22.79
CA ASP A 8 4.48 53.53 22.18
C ASP A 8 4.91 53.61 20.72
N THR A 9 5.71 52.65 20.26
CA THR A 9 5.85 52.36 18.83
C THR A 9 5.59 50.88 18.61
N GLU A 10 4.38 50.64 18.10
CA GLU A 10 3.87 49.35 17.67
C GLU A 10 4.62 48.81 16.44
N SER A 11 4.53 47.49 16.36
CA SER A 11 5.11 46.57 15.40
C SER A 11 4.57 46.71 13.97
N GLU A 12 5.45 46.71 12.98
CA GLU A 12 5.17 46.12 11.66
C GLU A 12 6.46 45.50 11.10
N PHE A 13 6.55 44.17 11.09
CA PHE A 13 7.50 43.46 10.25
C PHE A 13 6.74 42.45 9.39
N SER A 14 6.83 42.67 8.08
CA SER A 14 6.06 42.03 7.03
C SER A 14 6.15 40.50 7.04
N ASN A 15 5.00 39.85 7.20
CA ASN A 15 4.79 38.46 6.83
C ASN A 15 4.64 38.37 5.31
N SER A 16 5.66 37.85 4.63
CA SER A 16 5.51 37.38 3.24
C SER A 16 4.91 35.98 3.27
N ILE A 17 3.64 35.93 2.85
CA ILE A 17 2.80 34.75 2.70
C ILE A 17 3.29 33.94 1.50
N CYS A 18 3.61 32.67 1.70
CA CYS A 18 3.65 31.67 0.65
C CYS A 18 2.29 30.96 0.57
N ASP A 19 1.48 31.33 -0.42
CA ASP A 19 0.24 30.64 -0.75
C ASP A 19 0.55 29.34 -1.50
N GLU A 20 0.20 28.21 -0.92
CA GLU A 20 -0.12 26.98 -1.66
C GLU A 20 -1.53 26.55 -1.24
N THR A 21 -2.44 26.56 -2.21
CA THR A 21 -3.85 26.26 -2.07
C THR A 21 -4.08 24.78 -1.76
N ASN A 22 -4.73 24.52 -0.62
CA ASN A 22 -5.32 23.23 -0.28
C ASN A 22 -6.60 23.02 -1.11
N ILE A 23 -6.62 22.00 -1.96
CA ILE A 23 -7.87 21.39 -2.44
C ILE A 23 -8.16 20.19 -1.53
N LEU A 24 -9.22 20.33 -0.73
CA LEU A 24 -9.84 19.25 0.04
C LEU A 24 -10.54 18.29 -0.93
N SER A 25 -10.21 17.00 -0.85
CA SER A 25 -11.11 15.93 -1.25
C SER A 25 -11.27 14.97 -0.06
N GLU A 26 -12.42 15.08 0.60
CA GLU A 26 -12.93 14.06 1.50
C GLU A 26 -13.36 12.86 0.66
N ASN A 27 -12.58 11.79 0.67
CA ASN A 27 -13.06 10.47 0.25
C ASN A 27 -13.42 9.69 1.52
N GLN A 28 -14.71 9.67 1.84
CA GLN A 28 -15.30 8.67 2.73
C GLN A 28 -15.45 7.37 1.93
N GLU A 29 -14.60 6.38 2.19
CA GLU A 29 -14.85 5.00 1.78
C GLU A 29 -15.71 4.34 2.86
N SER A 30 -17.02 4.31 2.63
CA SER A 30 -17.94 3.42 3.33
C SER A 30 -17.98 2.07 2.61
N GLU A 31 -17.41 1.03 3.22
CA GLU A 31 -17.67 -0.36 2.84
C GLU A 31 -19.06 -0.74 3.39
N SER A 32 -20.07 -0.72 2.52
CA SER A 32 -21.37 -1.36 2.74
C SER A 32 -21.49 -2.56 1.81
N ASP A 33 -21.38 -3.75 2.37
CA ASP A 33 -21.71 -5.02 1.71
C ASP A 33 -23.23 -5.15 1.64
N ASP A 34 -23.83 -4.68 0.54
CA ASP A 34 -25.20 -5.03 0.18
C ASP A 34 -25.19 -5.96 -1.06
N GLU A 35 -25.53 -7.22 -0.82
CA GLU A 35 -25.83 -8.21 -1.86
C GLU A 35 -27.06 -7.77 -2.67
N ILE A 36 -26.89 -7.58 -3.98
CA ILE A 36 -28.00 -7.51 -4.92
C ILE A 36 -27.89 -8.71 -5.87
N ILE A 37 -28.73 -9.72 -5.63
CA ILE A 37 -28.99 -10.82 -6.56
C ILE A 37 -30.00 -10.31 -7.60
N ILE A 38 -29.56 -10.03 -8.82
CA ILE A 38 -30.44 -9.97 -9.99
C ILE A 38 -30.07 -11.12 -10.91
N HIS A 39 -30.93 -12.13 -10.89
CA HIS A 39 -30.96 -13.20 -11.86
C HIS A 39 -31.98 -12.75 -12.92
N ASP A 40 -31.52 -12.28 -14.08
CA ASP A 40 -32.33 -12.37 -15.29
C ASP A 40 -31.44 -12.39 -16.54
N GLY A 41 -31.69 -13.39 -17.39
CA GLY A 41 -30.84 -13.75 -18.50
C GLY A 41 -31.06 -12.84 -19.70
N ILE A 42 -29.96 -12.32 -20.25
CA ILE A 42 -29.89 -11.90 -21.64
C ILE A 42 -28.67 -12.63 -22.22
N TYR A 43 -28.95 -13.67 -23.02
CA TYR A 43 -27.97 -14.24 -23.93
C TYR A 43 -27.68 -13.18 -25.00
N LEU A 44 -26.60 -12.43 -24.83
CA LEU A 44 -25.96 -11.75 -25.96
C LEU A 44 -25.06 -12.77 -26.62
N ASP A 45 -25.64 -13.41 -27.63
CA ASP A 45 -24.94 -14.11 -28.69
C ASP A 45 -24.16 -13.06 -29.48
N SER A 46 -22.86 -12.97 -29.22
CA SER A 46 -21.91 -12.34 -30.13
C SER A 46 -20.80 -13.35 -30.42
N ASP A 47 -21.06 -14.18 -31.41
CA ASP A 47 -20.03 -14.83 -32.23
C ASP A 47 -19.22 -13.72 -32.94
N GLU A 48 -18.25 -13.16 -32.24
CA GLU A 48 -17.11 -12.46 -32.86
C GLU A 48 -15.85 -13.23 -32.44
N ASP A 49 -15.36 -14.05 -33.38
CA ASP A 49 -14.06 -14.73 -33.33
C ASP A 49 -12.92 -13.69 -33.28
N ASP A 50 -12.69 -13.15 -32.09
CA ASP A 50 -11.59 -12.23 -31.74
C ASP A 50 -10.47 -12.97 -30.96
N ASP A 51 -10.40 -14.30 -31.05
CA ASP A 51 -9.52 -15.11 -30.21
C ASP A 51 -8.03 -15.08 -30.61
N ASP A 52 -7.68 -14.61 -31.81
CA ASP A 52 -6.29 -14.65 -32.31
C ASP A 52 -5.43 -13.41 -31.94
N GLU A 53 -6.01 -12.22 -31.71
CA GLU A 53 -5.22 -11.00 -31.43
C GLU A 53 -4.87 -10.83 -29.94
N PHE A 54 -5.65 -11.46 -29.04
CA PHE A 54 -5.46 -11.35 -27.58
C PHE A 54 -4.32 -12.20 -27.01
N ASP A 55 -3.92 -13.27 -27.68
CA ASP A 55 -2.77 -14.10 -27.28
C ASP A 55 -1.42 -13.38 -27.52
N GLU A 56 -1.36 -12.45 -28.50
CA GLU A 56 -0.13 -11.72 -28.78
C GLU A 56 0.28 -10.75 -27.66
N GLU A 57 -0.66 -10.08 -26.99
CA GLU A 57 -0.34 -9.01 -26.02
C GLU A 57 0.54 -9.52 -24.87
N TYR A 58 0.27 -10.74 -24.39
CA TYR A 58 0.94 -11.34 -23.23
C TYR A 58 1.93 -12.46 -23.61
N ASN A 59 2.10 -12.75 -24.90
CA ASN A 59 3.02 -13.79 -25.38
C ASN A 59 4.45 -13.61 -24.87
N GLU A 60 4.96 -12.38 -24.81
CA GLU A 60 6.30 -12.11 -24.27
C GLU A 60 6.40 -12.49 -22.78
N ILE A 61 5.35 -12.19 -22.00
CA ILE A 61 5.29 -12.52 -20.57
C ILE A 61 5.23 -14.03 -20.41
N TYR A 62 4.35 -14.69 -21.16
CA TYR A 62 4.22 -16.15 -21.15
C TYR A 62 5.52 -16.86 -21.54
N GLN A 63 6.20 -16.42 -22.61
CA GLN A 63 7.49 -16.98 -23.01
C GLN A 63 8.53 -16.86 -21.87
N ASN A 64 8.54 -15.72 -21.18
CA ASN A 64 9.45 -15.50 -20.05
C ASN A 64 9.08 -16.28 -18.79
N ASP A 65 7.79 -16.56 -18.58
CA ASP A 65 7.25 -17.15 -17.34
C ASP A 65 6.84 -18.62 -17.45
N SER A 66 6.86 -19.20 -18.65
CA SER A 66 6.37 -20.55 -18.94
C SER A 66 6.98 -21.61 -18.02
N GLU A 67 8.29 -21.57 -17.80
CA GLU A 67 8.98 -22.49 -16.89
C GLU A 67 8.43 -22.37 -15.46
N HIS A 68 8.23 -21.15 -14.96
CA HIS A 68 7.61 -20.93 -13.66
C HIS A 68 6.18 -21.46 -13.64
N MET A 69 5.37 -21.16 -14.65
CA MET A 69 3.97 -21.59 -14.73
C MET A 69 3.81 -23.12 -14.69
N TYR A 70 4.64 -23.87 -15.40
CA TYR A 70 4.57 -25.33 -15.48
C TYR A 70 5.38 -26.06 -14.40
N SER A 71 6.29 -25.38 -13.71
CA SER A 71 7.02 -25.99 -12.59
C SER A 71 6.12 -26.35 -11.42
N GLU A 72 6.40 -27.49 -10.80
CA GLU A 72 5.75 -27.89 -9.56
C GLU A 72 6.08 -26.89 -8.44
N LYS A 73 5.04 -26.44 -7.73
CA LYS A 73 5.20 -25.45 -6.67
C LYS A 73 5.70 -26.13 -5.41
N GLN A 74 6.71 -25.52 -4.79
CA GLN A 74 7.44 -26.09 -3.67
C GLN A 74 6.86 -25.59 -2.35
N ASP A 75 6.60 -26.51 -1.43
CA ASP A 75 6.06 -26.18 -0.12
C ASP A 75 6.97 -25.21 0.65
N GLY A 76 6.37 -24.25 1.33
CA GLY A 76 7.07 -23.25 2.12
C GLY A 76 7.73 -22.11 1.31
N GLU A 77 7.77 -22.20 -0.01
CA GLU A 77 8.35 -21.16 -0.87
C GLU A 77 7.44 -19.94 -1.03
N TYR A 78 8.04 -18.83 -1.48
CA TYR A 78 7.35 -17.57 -1.69
C TYR A 78 6.97 -17.37 -3.14
N TYR A 79 5.73 -16.93 -3.36
CA TYR A 79 5.17 -16.68 -4.68
C TYR A 79 4.53 -15.30 -4.75
N ILE A 80 4.63 -14.66 -5.91
CA ILE A 80 3.93 -13.42 -6.22
C ILE A 80 2.79 -13.77 -7.17
N GLY A 81 1.57 -13.38 -6.84
CA GLY A 81 0.42 -13.82 -7.64
C GLY A 81 -0.93 -13.47 -7.04
N ILE A 82 -1.96 -14.12 -7.57
CA ILE A 82 -3.36 -13.95 -7.15
C ILE A 82 -3.77 -15.15 -6.30
N SER A 83 -4.58 -14.88 -5.29
CA SER A 83 -5.17 -15.90 -4.43
C SER A 83 -6.66 -15.65 -4.21
N LYS A 84 -7.39 -16.70 -3.87
CA LYS A 84 -8.83 -16.64 -3.58
C LYS A 84 -9.13 -17.31 -2.25
N TYR A 85 -9.87 -16.60 -1.40
CA TYR A 85 -10.40 -17.17 -0.18
C TYR A 85 -11.63 -18.03 -0.47
N ILE A 86 -11.60 -19.29 -0.04
CA ILE A 86 -12.70 -20.25 -0.19
C ILE A 86 -13.35 -20.45 1.17
N ARG A 87 -14.50 -19.79 1.38
CA ARG A 87 -15.24 -19.79 2.65
C ARG A 87 -15.60 -21.18 3.16
N ARG A 88 -15.90 -22.13 2.26
CA ARG A 88 -16.28 -23.50 2.63
C ARG A 88 -15.18 -24.24 3.43
N TYR A 89 -13.92 -23.97 3.11
CA TYR A 89 -12.76 -24.64 3.70
C TYR A 89 -11.94 -23.71 4.59
N ASP A 90 -12.41 -22.48 4.82
CA ASP A 90 -11.69 -21.43 5.56
C ASP A 90 -10.20 -21.32 5.14
N THR A 91 -9.96 -21.40 3.84
CA THR A 91 -8.60 -21.51 3.28
C THR A 91 -8.42 -20.55 2.12
N ILE A 92 -7.24 -19.94 2.03
CA ILE A 92 -6.83 -19.12 0.89
C ILE A 92 -6.06 -20.02 -0.08
N LEU A 93 -6.55 -20.11 -1.32
CA LEU A 93 -5.93 -20.90 -2.37
C LEU A 93 -5.01 -20.04 -3.24
N LEU A 94 -3.87 -20.60 -3.62
CA LEU A 94 -3.08 -20.08 -4.73
C LEU A 94 -3.87 -20.27 -6.03
N VAL A 95 -4.12 -19.19 -6.77
CA VAL A 95 -4.86 -19.25 -8.03
C VAL A 95 -3.90 -19.18 -9.21
N ASN A 96 -3.04 -18.18 -9.21
CA ASN A 96 -2.02 -18.00 -10.23
C ASN A 96 -0.80 -17.30 -9.63
N SER A 97 0.37 -17.51 -10.21
CA SER A 97 1.63 -16.88 -9.77
C SER A 97 2.54 -16.61 -10.94
N VAL A 98 3.37 -15.58 -10.80
CA VAL A 98 4.37 -15.18 -11.77
C VAL A 98 5.77 -15.28 -11.18
N SER A 99 6.77 -15.54 -11.99
CA SER A 99 8.17 -15.51 -11.58
C SER A 99 8.59 -14.12 -11.16
N ILE A 100 9.65 -14.08 -10.34
CA ILE A 100 10.27 -12.83 -9.92
C ILE A 100 10.82 -12.05 -11.12
N ASN A 101 11.36 -12.74 -12.12
CA ASN A 101 11.92 -12.12 -13.32
C ASN A 101 10.83 -11.40 -14.12
N ALA A 102 9.76 -12.10 -14.48
CA ALA A 102 8.64 -11.51 -15.19
C ALA A 102 7.99 -10.36 -14.39
N PHE A 103 7.79 -10.54 -13.08
CA PHE A 103 7.20 -9.50 -12.22
C PHE A 103 7.96 -8.16 -12.27
N PHE A 104 9.29 -8.19 -12.28
CA PHE A 104 10.11 -6.96 -12.31
C PHE A 104 10.40 -6.44 -13.72
N ARG A 105 10.25 -7.29 -14.74
CA ARG A 105 10.49 -6.92 -16.14
C ARG A 105 9.33 -6.12 -16.74
N PHE A 106 8.08 -6.47 -16.41
CA PHE A 106 6.89 -5.87 -16.99
C PHE A 106 6.18 -4.89 -16.04
N SER A 107 5.32 -4.03 -16.59
CA SER A 107 4.54 -3.12 -15.75
C SER A 107 3.53 -3.88 -14.90
N PHE A 108 3.23 -3.35 -13.71
CA PHE A 108 2.31 -3.99 -12.76
C PHE A 108 0.93 -4.30 -13.37
N ASN A 109 0.40 -3.39 -14.21
CA ASN A 109 -0.89 -3.59 -14.87
C ASN A 109 -0.85 -4.76 -15.87
N ARG A 110 0.23 -4.87 -16.67
CA ARG A 110 0.42 -6.00 -17.59
C ARG A 110 0.51 -7.33 -16.85
N ILE A 111 1.26 -7.37 -15.74
CA ILE A 111 1.35 -8.57 -14.89
C ILE A 111 0.00 -8.93 -14.26
N TYR A 112 -0.74 -7.93 -13.79
CA TYR A 112 -2.07 -8.13 -13.24
C TYR A 112 -3.04 -8.73 -14.27
N ASN A 113 -3.07 -8.17 -15.49
CA ASN A 113 -3.91 -8.66 -16.57
C ASN A 113 -3.48 -10.07 -17.00
N TYR A 114 -2.17 -10.31 -17.15
CA TYR A 114 -1.61 -11.64 -17.45
C TYR A 114 -2.06 -12.68 -16.41
N LEU A 115 -1.86 -12.40 -15.12
CA LEU A 115 -2.26 -13.30 -14.04
C LEU A 115 -3.76 -13.57 -14.04
N SER A 116 -4.58 -12.57 -14.38
CA SER A 116 -6.04 -12.67 -14.42
C SER A 116 -6.55 -13.43 -15.66
N LYS A 117 -5.92 -13.22 -16.82
CA LYS A 117 -6.27 -13.86 -18.10
C LYS A 117 -5.89 -15.34 -18.11
N TYR A 118 -4.71 -15.69 -17.61
CA TYR A 118 -4.25 -17.09 -17.48
C TYR A 118 -4.71 -17.74 -16.16
N SER A 119 -5.58 -17.08 -15.40
CA SER A 119 -6.20 -17.67 -14.21
C SER A 119 -7.32 -18.63 -14.61
N ILE A 120 -7.37 -19.79 -13.97
CA ILE A 120 -8.49 -20.75 -14.11
C ILE A 120 -9.78 -20.18 -13.51
N LEU A 121 -9.68 -19.22 -12.58
CA LEU A 121 -10.80 -18.60 -11.91
C LEU A 121 -10.98 -17.16 -12.37
N GLN A 122 -12.18 -16.82 -12.85
CA GLN A 122 -12.55 -15.43 -13.04
C GLN A 122 -12.73 -14.76 -11.67
N MET A 123 -12.05 -13.63 -11.48
CA MET A 123 -12.05 -12.91 -10.22
C MET A 123 -12.31 -11.43 -10.48
N GLN A 124 -13.42 -10.92 -9.95
CA GLN A 124 -13.63 -9.48 -9.87
C GLN A 124 -12.76 -8.93 -8.74
N ASN A 125 -11.97 -7.89 -9.03
CA ASN A 125 -11.10 -7.21 -8.07
C ASN A 125 -9.99 -8.09 -7.46
N ALA A 126 -9.37 -8.95 -8.26
CA ALA A 126 -8.18 -9.68 -7.82
C ALA A 126 -7.08 -8.72 -7.32
N LYS A 127 -6.29 -9.17 -6.35
CA LYS A 127 -5.15 -8.40 -5.83
C LYS A 127 -3.90 -9.26 -5.91
N VAL A 128 -2.81 -8.66 -6.38
CA VAL A 128 -1.51 -9.32 -6.41
C VAL A 128 -0.91 -9.29 -4.99
N HIS A 129 -0.52 -10.45 -4.50
CA HIS A 129 0.00 -10.67 -3.17
C HIS A 129 1.36 -11.38 -3.23
N ILE A 130 2.22 -11.08 -2.23
CA ILE A 130 3.32 -11.96 -1.83
C ILE A 130 2.73 -12.98 -0.86
N MET A 131 2.91 -14.25 -1.19
CA MET A 131 2.29 -15.39 -0.56
C MET A 131 3.37 -16.39 -0.16
N LYS A 132 3.19 -17.06 0.97
CA LYS A 132 3.98 -18.25 1.32
C LYS A 132 3.12 -19.48 1.06
N LEU A 133 3.58 -20.41 0.23
CA LEU A 133 2.85 -21.63 -0.10
C LEU A 133 2.85 -22.60 1.09
N ASN A 134 1.74 -23.29 1.22
CA ASN A 134 1.51 -24.41 2.13
C ASN A 134 0.79 -25.51 1.34
N VAL A 135 1.49 -26.57 0.97
CA VAL A 135 0.89 -27.72 0.27
C VAL A 135 0.23 -28.62 1.31
N LEU A 136 -1.10 -28.70 1.26
CA LEU A 136 -1.88 -29.53 2.18
C LEU A 136 -1.72 -31.02 1.87
N SER A 137 -2.10 -31.88 2.81
CA SER A 137 -1.95 -33.34 2.69
C SER A 137 -2.73 -33.97 1.52
N ASP A 138 -3.76 -33.28 1.04
CA ASP A 138 -4.57 -33.65 -0.12
C ASP A 138 -4.00 -33.10 -1.46
N GLY A 139 -2.85 -32.43 -1.42
CA GLY A 139 -2.21 -31.78 -2.57
C GLY A 139 -2.72 -30.36 -2.85
N THR A 140 -3.64 -29.83 -2.04
CA THR A 140 -4.19 -28.48 -2.25
C THR A 140 -3.15 -27.39 -1.95
N TYR A 141 -3.00 -26.44 -2.87
CA TYR A 141 -2.11 -25.28 -2.72
C TYR A 141 -2.78 -24.18 -1.89
N SER A 142 -2.56 -24.21 -0.58
CA SER A 142 -2.96 -23.17 0.37
C SER A 142 -1.88 -22.10 0.50
N VAL A 143 -2.24 -20.85 0.84
CA VAL A 143 -1.28 -19.76 1.00
C VAL A 143 -1.52 -18.89 2.23
N ILE A 144 -0.42 -18.35 2.76
CA ILE A 144 -0.43 -17.30 3.79
C ILE A 144 -0.06 -15.97 3.14
N LEU A 145 -0.93 -14.96 3.24
CA LEU A 145 -0.69 -13.64 2.67
C LEU A 145 0.33 -12.85 3.48
N LYS A 146 1.55 -12.70 2.95
CA LYS A 146 2.65 -11.96 3.60
C LYS A 146 2.58 -10.45 3.34
N THR A 147 1.98 -10.06 2.22
CA THR A 147 1.70 -8.64 1.91
C THR A 147 0.86 -7.93 2.96
N HIS A 148 -0.09 -8.64 3.60
CA HIS A 148 -0.90 -8.04 4.66
C HIS A 148 0.01 -7.55 5.82
N TRP A 149 0.87 -8.43 6.32
CA TRP A 149 1.82 -8.11 7.38
C TRP A 149 2.82 -7.03 6.99
N LEU A 150 3.33 -7.10 5.75
CA LEU A 150 4.25 -6.08 5.24
C LEU A 150 3.58 -4.69 5.21
N ARG A 151 2.30 -4.60 4.80
CA ARG A 151 1.54 -3.34 4.80
C ARG A 151 1.35 -2.78 6.20
N LEU A 152 1.12 -3.63 7.21
CA LEU A 152 1.02 -3.19 8.61
C LEU A 152 2.32 -2.53 9.08
N ILE A 153 3.44 -3.19 8.82
CA ILE A 153 4.78 -2.69 9.17
C ILE A 153 5.06 -1.38 8.43
N GLN A 154 4.86 -1.37 7.11
CA GLN A 154 5.06 -0.19 6.28
C GLN A 154 4.19 1.00 6.72
N ARG A 155 2.92 0.76 7.10
CA ARG A 155 2.03 1.82 7.60
C ARG A 155 2.55 2.43 8.89
N HIS A 156 3.00 1.59 9.83
CA HIS A 156 3.56 2.08 11.08
C HIS A 156 4.85 2.87 10.83
N TRP A 157 5.73 2.37 9.95
CA TRP A 157 6.93 3.10 9.54
C TRP A 157 6.59 4.46 8.94
N LYS A 158 5.67 4.52 7.98
CA LYS A 158 5.21 5.78 7.38
C LYS A 158 4.70 6.76 8.44
N LYS A 159 3.96 6.29 9.44
CA LYS A 159 3.49 7.12 10.58
C LYS A 159 4.68 7.71 11.37
N VAL A 160 5.64 6.87 11.78
CA VAL A 160 6.81 7.32 12.55
C VAL A 160 7.69 8.26 11.72
N PHE A 161 7.93 7.97 10.45
CA PHE A 161 8.68 8.85 9.57
C PHE A 161 8.00 10.21 9.39
N LYS A 162 6.67 10.25 9.25
CA LYS A 162 5.91 11.51 9.19
C LYS A 162 6.08 12.33 10.47
N GLU A 163 6.02 11.69 11.64
CA GLU A 163 6.24 12.34 12.93
C GLU A 163 7.67 12.90 13.05
N ARG A 164 8.69 12.11 12.68
CA ARG A 164 10.08 12.55 12.65
C ARG A 164 10.27 13.76 11.75
N ALA A 165 9.73 13.72 10.53
CA ALA A 165 9.81 14.82 9.59
C ALA A 165 9.17 16.11 10.16
N MET A 166 8.03 15.98 10.84
CA MET A 166 7.36 17.11 11.51
C MET A 166 8.23 17.71 12.63
N ILE A 167 8.81 16.87 13.48
CA ILE A 167 9.68 17.31 14.59
C ILE A 167 10.92 18.01 14.03
N ILE A 168 11.57 17.44 13.02
CA ILE A 168 12.74 18.05 12.37
C ILE A 168 12.36 19.41 11.78
N LYS A 169 11.25 19.51 11.04
CA LYS A 169 10.77 20.78 10.46
C LYS A 169 10.52 21.84 11.55
N LYS A 170 9.89 21.45 12.67
CA LYS A 170 9.65 22.36 13.81
C LYS A 170 10.94 22.79 14.49
N ARG A 171 11.91 21.89 14.65
CA ARG A 171 13.23 22.20 15.23
C ARG A 171 14.02 23.20 14.39
N CYS A 172 13.77 23.28 13.08
CA CYS A 172 14.39 24.25 12.19
C CYS A 172 13.77 25.66 12.29
N SER A 173 12.69 25.86 13.06
CA SER A 173 12.15 27.21 13.24
C SER A 173 13.07 28.06 14.11
N ILE A 174 13.15 29.35 13.81
CA ILE A 174 14.01 30.32 14.51
C ILE A 174 13.72 30.30 16.02
N ILE A 175 12.44 30.27 16.41
CA ILE A 175 12.02 30.21 17.81
C ILE A 175 12.60 28.97 18.53
N ASN A 176 12.57 27.81 17.87
CA ASN A 176 13.07 26.57 18.46
C ASN A 176 14.59 26.50 18.49
N ILE A 177 15.27 27.10 17.52
CA ILE A 177 16.73 27.25 17.51
C ILE A 177 17.16 28.13 18.68
N LEU A 178 16.56 29.32 18.82
CA LEU A 178 16.83 30.25 19.93
C LEU A 178 16.53 29.61 21.30
N SER A 179 15.40 28.89 21.42
CA SER A 179 15.06 28.18 22.65
C SER A 179 16.14 27.18 23.04
N ARG A 180 16.68 26.42 22.07
CA ARG A 180 17.80 25.49 22.27
C ARG A 180 19.10 26.19 22.63
N GLU A 181 19.38 27.37 22.08
CA GLU A 181 20.59 28.14 22.39
C GLU A 181 20.55 28.71 23.81
N ILE A 182 19.41 29.29 24.22
CA ILE A 182 19.26 29.93 25.52
C ILE A 182 19.13 28.91 26.66
N HIS A 183 18.31 27.86 26.45
CA HIS A 183 17.94 26.91 27.52
C HIS A 183 18.64 25.56 27.41
N GLY A 184 19.40 25.31 26.33
CA GLY A 184 20.06 24.02 26.07
C GLY A 184 19.13 22.92 25.55
N SER A 185 17.82 23.17 25.43
CA SER A 185 16.80 22.19 25.02
C SER A 185 15.79 22.79 24.04
N TYR A 186 15.20 21.95 23.18
CA TYR A 186 14.05 22.37 22.37
C TYR A 186 12.79 22.55 23.24
N MET A 187 11.77 23.22 22.68
CA MET A 187 10.47 23.35 23.33
C MET A 187 9.84 21.97 23.62
N VAL A 188 8.92 21.95 24.59
CA VAL A 188 8.22 20.72 25.04
C VAL A 188 7.58 20.01 23.84
N GLY A 189 7.77 18.69 23.77
CA GLY A 189 7.30 17.86 22.65
C GLY A 189 8.26 17.79 21.45
N LEU A 190 9.32 18.59 21.42
CA LEU A 190 10.36 18.53 20.39
C LEU A 190 11.69 17.98 20.89
N ASN A 191 11.81 17.64 22.17
CA ASN A 191 13.04 17.11 22.77
C ASN A 191 13.32 15.65 22.41
N SER A 192 12.27 14.85 22.22
CA SER A 192 12.39 13.45 21.82
C SER A 192 12.16 13.29 20.32
N LEU A 193 12.96 12.43 19.68
CA LEU A 193 12.72 11.99 18.31
C LEU A 193 12.32 10.51 18.36
N PRO A 194 11.18 10.11 17.78
CA PRO A 194 10.73 8.73 17.88
C PRO A 194 11.74 7.77 17.25
N THR A 195 12.07 6.71 17.98
CA THR A 195 13.10 5.74 17.60
C THR A 195 12.62 4.78 16.53
N ILE A 196 13.57 4.25 15.75
CA ILE A 196 13.27 3.18 14.78
C ILE A 196 13.23 1.80 15.41
N ASN A 197 13.88 1.65 16.56
CA ASN A 197 13.89 0.41 17.34
C ASN A 197 12.62 0.35 18.20
N GLY A 198 12.03 -0.83 18.30
CA GLY A 198 10.82 -1.05 19.10
C GLY A 198 9.54 -0.46 18.50
N MET A 199 9.56 -0.01 17.24
CA MET A 199 8.36 0.53 16.57
C MET A 199 7.15 -0.42 16.61
N LEU A 200 7.38 -1.74 16.59
CA LEU A 200 6.32 -2.73 16.66
C LEU A 200 6.05 -3.24 18.09
N ASN A 201 6.76 -2.73 19.09
CA ASN A 201 6.60 -3.16 20.49
C ASN A 201 5.20 -2.87 21.03
N SER A 202 4.47 -1.92 20.45
CA SER A 202 3.05 -1.68 20.79
C SER A 202 2.14 -2.87 20.49
N TYR A 203 2.61 -3.85 19.72
CA TYR A 203 1.86 -5.04 19.32
C TYR A 203 2.35 -6.32 19.99
N SER A 204 3.41 -6.27 20.82
CA SER A 204 3.80 -7.41 21.64
C SER A 204 2.91 -7.43 22.88
N ILE A 205 1.95 -8.35 22.90
CA ILE A 205 1.18 -8.72 24.09
C ILE A 205 2.00 -9.75 24.88
#